data_AF-A0A1S9BUK9-F1
#
_entry.id   AF-A0A1S9BUK9-F1
#
_cell.length_a   1.000
_cell.length_b   1.000
_cell.length_c   1.000
_cell.angle_alpha   90.00
_cell.angle_beta   90.00
_cell.angle_gamma   90.00
#
_symmetry.space_group_name_H-M   'P 1'
#
loop_
_entity.id
_entity.type
_entity.pdbx_description
1 polymer ?
#
loop_
_entity_poly.entity_id
_entity_poly.type
_entity_poly.pdbx_seq_one_letter_code
_entity_poly.pdbx_strand_id
1 'polypeptide(L)'
;MAVSKKDKQIKQKESPKGKSIAQGGNPEQYYSQPPAWTFTNADTDMWAFTEEHIGKLLWTEILPRLKAWEAQTWGEILVRDKKLNHSLDLDDLNKVAQDRLARM
;
A
#
# COMPACT_ATOMS: atom_id res chain seq x y z
N MET A 1 -6.55 39.14 59.56
CA MET A 1 -7.28 38.24 58.64
C MET A 1 -6.42 38.04 57.40
N ALA A 2 -5.83 36.87 57.19
CA ALA A 2 -5.16 36.53 55.94
C ALA A 2 -5.29 35.02 55.69
N VAL A 3 -6.08 34.65 54.67
CA VAL A 3 -6.27 33.26 54.26
C VAL A 3 -5.14 32.90 53.30
N SER A 4 -4.22 32.05 53.75
CA SER A 4 -3.15 31.54 52.89
C SER A 4 -3.73 30.51 51.92
N LYS A 5 -3.84 30.88 50.64
CA LYS A 5 -4.20 29.94 49.57
C LYS A 5 -3.04 28.96 49.39
N LYS A 6 -3.22 27.71 49.82
CA LYS A 6 -2.26 26.63 49.55
C LYS A 6 -2.54 26.09 48.14
N ASP A 7 -1.62 26.35 47.22
CA ASP A 7 -1.66 25.77 45.87
C ASP A 7 -1.59 24.24 45.95
N LYS A 8 -2.66 23.59 45.51
CA LYS A 8 -2.80 22.14 45.57
C LYS A 8 -2.11 21.54 44.34
N GLN A 9 -0.85 21.13 44.48
CA GLN A 9 -0.16 20.40 43.41
C GLN A 9 -0.67 18.95 43.33
N ILE A 10 -1.21 18.59 42.16
CA ILE A 10 -1.68 17.24 41.86
C ILE A 10 -0.45 16.35 41.67
N LYS A 11 -0.29 15.35 42.54
CA LYS A 11 0.81 14.38 42.45
C LYS A 11 0.48 13.32 41.40
N GLN A 12 1.10 13.43 40.23
CA GLN A 12 1.02 12.40 39.21
C GLN A 12 1.94 11.23 39.59
N LYS A 13 1.40 10.01 39.71
CA LYS A 13 2.15 8.81 40.11
C LYS A 13 3.10 8.33 39.01
N GLU A 14 2.75 8.54 37.75
CA GLU A 14 3.53 8.12 36.59
C GLU A 14 3.19 9.01 35.38
N SER A 15 4.22 9.44 34.66
CA SER A 15 4.05 10.09 33.36
C SER A 15 3.81 9.02 32.31
N PRO A 16 2.73 9.06 31.51
CA PRO A 16 2.53 8.09 30.46
C PRO A 16 3.70 8.16 29.49
N LYS A 17 4.51 7.10 29.44
CA LYS A 17 5.47 6.89 28.35
C LYS A 17 4.65 6.58 27.11
N GLY A 18 4.20 7.62 26.42
CA GLY A 18 3.65 7.45 25.08
C GLY A 18 4.70 6.73 24.24
N LYS A 19 4.32 5.64 23.58
CA LYS A 19 5.02 5.25 22.35
C LYS A 19 4.98 6.50 21.49
N SER A 20 6.13 7.09 21.16
CA SER A 20 6.12 8.15 20.17
C SER A 20 5.41 7.57 18.95
N ILE A 21 4.32 8.21 18.52
CA ILE A 21 3.83 7.96 17.19
C ILE A 21 5.03 8.39 16.33
N ALA A 22 5.68 7.44 15.67
CA ALA A 22 6.81 7.71 14.81
C ALA A 22 6.30 8.48 13.58
N GLN A 23 5.94 9.75 13.77
CA GLN A 23 5.80 10.72 12.70
C GLN A 23 7.23 11.13 12.34
N GLY A 24 7.88 10.25 11.58
CA GLY A 24 9.29 10.38 11.25
C GLY A 24 9.70 9.22 10.36
N GLY A 25 9.62 9.45 9.06
CA GLY A 25 10.13 8.58 8.00
C GLY A 25 10.24 9.40 6.72
N ASN A 26 11.23 9.12 5.88
CA ASN A 26 11.28 9.73 4.56
C ASN A 26 10.07 9.23 3.77
N PRO A 27 9.14 10.09 3.32
CA PRO A 27 7.98 9.66 2.52
C PRO A 27 8.39 8.86 1.28
N GLU A 28 9.58 9.17 0.73
CA GLU A 28 10.13 8.50 -0.44
C GLU A 28 10.58 7.05 -0.17
N GLN A 29 10.70 6.63 1.10
CA GLN A 29 11.04 5.25 1.44
C GLN A 29 10.00 4.26 0.92
N TYR A 30 8.77 4.71 0.68
CA TYR A 30 7.74 3.92 0.01
C TYR A 30 8.22 3.39 -1.36
N TYR A 31 8.94 4.20 -2.14
CA TYR A 31 9.37 3.84 -3.49
C TYR A 31 10.45 2.76 -3.53
N SER A 32 11.17 2.52 -2.43
CA SER A 32 12.17 1.45 -2.35
C SER A 32 11.59 0.11 -1.87
N GLN A 33 10.31 0.06 -1.51
CA GLN A 33 9.64 -1.16 -1.07
C GLN A 33 8.96 -1.89 -2.24
N PRO A 34 8.95 -3.23 -2.23
CA PRO A 34 8.12 -4.00 -3.15
C PRO A 34 6.63 -3.91 -2.75
N PRO A 35 5.71 -4.20 -3.69
CA PRO A 35 4.28 -4.31 -3.39
C PRO A 35 4.01 -5.46 -2.43
N ALA A 36 2.89 -5.38 -1.70
CA ALA A 36 2.47 -6.42 -0.75
C ALA A 36 1.82 -7.65 -1.41
N TRP A 37 1.83 -7.76 -2.74
CA TRP A 37 1.23 -8.87 -3.46
C TRP A 37 2.14 -10.09 -3.40
N THR A 38 1.61 -11.25 -2.99
CA THR A 38 2.40 -12.48 -2.86
C THR A 38 1.92 -13.56 -3.82
N PHE A 39 2.44 -13.57 -5.04
CA PHE A 39 2.13 -14.60 -6.03
C PHE A 39 3.05 -15.81 -5.89
N THR A 40 4.23 -15.61 -5.29
CA THR A 40 5.19 -16.68 -5.00
C THR A 40 4.62 -17.70 -4.00
N ASN A 41 3.81 -17.23 -3.06
CA ASN A 41 3.14 -18.07 -2.06
C ASN A 41 1.76 -18.57 -2.51
N ALA A 42 1.44 -18.50 -3.80
CA ALA A 42 0.22 -19.10 -4.31
C ALA A 42 0.23 -20.61 -4.04
N ASP A 43 -0.85 -21.12 -3.44
CA ASP A 43 -1.00 -22.53 -3.15
C ASP A 43 -1.27 -23.29 -4.46
N THR A 44 -0.23 -23.91 -4.99
CA THR A 44 -0.28 -24.70 -6.24
C THR A 44 -0.65 -26.15 -6.02
N ASP A 45 -0.72 -26.60 -4.77
CA ASP A 45 -0.77 -28.02 -4.41
C ASP A 45 -2.10 -28.41 -3.77
N MET A 46 -2.64 -27.61 -2.85
CA MET A 46 -3.88 -27.92 -2.12
C MET A 46 -5.11 -27.18 -2.67
N TRP A 47 -4.93 -26.00 -3.23
CA TRP A 47 -5.97 -25.36 -4.03
C TRP A 47 -5.80 -25.81 -5.47
N ALA A 48 -6.90 -25.97 -6.21
CA ALA A 48 -6.88 -26.39 -7.61
C ALA A 48 -6.27 -25.32 -8.54
N PHE A 49 -5.25 -24.60 -8.08
CA PHE A 49 -4.46 -23.66 -8.83
C PHE A 49 -3.33 -24.44 -9.51
N THR A 50 -3.72 -25.30 -10.45
CA THR A 50 -2.84 -26.13 -11.27
C THR A 50 -3.00 -25.76 -12.74
N GLU A 51 -2.01 -26.08 -13.57
CA GLU A 51 -2.04 -25.78 -15.02
C GLU A 51 -3.31 -26.30 -15.70
N GLU A 52 -3.76 -27.49 -15.32
CA GLU A 52 -4.96 -28.12 -15.89
C GLU A 52 -6.24 -27.34 -15.61
N HIS A 53 -6.33 -26.70 -14.45
CA HIS A 53 -7.58 -26.06 -14.00
C HIS A 53 -7.63 -24.57 -14.34
N ILE A 54 -6.50 -23.85 -14.26
CA ILE A 54 -6.46 -22.42 -14.62
C ILE A 54 -6.11 -22.20 -16.10
N GLY A 55 -5.61 -23.23 -16.78
CA GLY A 55 -5.24 -23.20 -18.17
C GLY A 55 -3.78 -22.78 -18.42
N LYS A 56 -3.25 -23.28 -19.53
CA LYS A 56 -1.84 -23.14 -19.92
C LYS A 56 -1.34 -21.69 -19.95
N LEU A 57 -2.08 -20.77 -20.58
CA LEU A 57 -1.69 -19.37 -20.70
C LEU A 57 -1.49 -18.71 -19.31
N LEU A 58 -2.44 -18.95 -18.40
CA LEU A 58 -2.39 -18.39 -17.06
C LEU A 58 -1.20 -18.96 -16.27
N TRP A 59 -0.93 -20.25 -16.43
CA TRP A 59 0.15 -20.94 -15.74
C TRP A 59 1.54 -20.61 -16.27
N THR A 60 1.73 -20.60 -17.59
CA THR A 60 3.07 -20.50 -18.21
C THR A 60 3.50 -19.08 -18.51
N GLU A 61 2.56 -18.15 -18.71
CA GLU A 61 2.89 -16.77 -19.08
C GLU A 61 2.50 -15.78 -17.98
N ILE A 62 1.25 -15.84 -17.51
CA ILE A 62 0.71 -14.81 -16.62
C ILE A 62 1.27 -14.97 -15.20
N LEU A 63 1.23 -16.16 -14.61
CA LEU A 63 1.73 -16.39 -13.25
C LEU A 63 3.23 -16.05 -13.10
N PRO A 64 4.14 -16.47 -14.00
CA PRO A 64 5.53 -16.05 -13.95
C PRO A 64 5.69 -14.54 -14.08
N ARG A 65 4.86 -13.88 -14.91
CA ARG A 65 4.87 -12.43 -15.06
C ARG A 65 4.43 -11.72 -13.77
N LEU A 66 3.39 -12.22 -13.11
CA LEU A 66 2.92 -11.70 -11.82
C LEU A 66 3.99 -11.82 -10.72
N LYS A 67 4.68 -12.98 -10.64
CA LYS A 67 5.82 -13.17 -9.73
C LYS A 67 6.98 -12.22 -10.04
N ALA A 68 7.25 -11.95 -11.31
CA ALA A 68 8.26 -10.98 -11.71
C ALA A 68 7.89 -9.54 -11.30
N TRP A 69 6.60 -9.18 -11.32
CA TRP A 69 6.12 -7.87 -10.85
C TRP A 69 6.12 -7.74 -9.32
N GLU A 70 5.86 -8.82 -8.58
CA GLU A 70 6.01 -8.85 -7.12
C GLU A 70 7.42 -8.45 -6.67
N ALA A 71 8.46 -8.80 -7.43
CA ALA A 71 9.84 -8.46 -7.12
C ALA A 71 10.22 -6.99 -7.45
N GLN A 72 9.37 -6.24 -8.17
CA GLN A 72 9.65 -4.85 -8.52
C GLN A 72 9.35 -3.91 -7.36
N THR A 73 10.07 -2.80 -7.28
CA THR A 73 9.79 -1.75 -6.29
C THR A 73 8.70 -0.79 -6.77
N TRP A 74 8.03 -0.10 -5.84
CA TRP A 74 7.08 0.97 -6.19
C TRP A 74 7.71 2.08 -7.03
N GLY A 75 9.00 2.38 -6.86
CA GLY A 75 9.73 3.33 -7.70
C GLY A 75 9.86 2.86 -9.14
N GLU A 76 10.12 1.57 -9.36
CA GLU A 76 10.17 1.01 -10.72
C GLU A 76 8.80 1.05 -11.39
N ILE A 77 7.75 0.67 -10.65
CA ILE A 77 6.38 0.65 -11.17
C ILE A 77 5.85 2.07 -11.42
N LEU A 78 5.91 2.96 -10.43
CA LEU A 78 5.21 4.24 -10.49
C LEU A 78 6.05 5.38 -11.08
N VAL A 79 7.38 5.28 -11.03
CA VAL A 79 8.29 6.35 -11.47
C VAL A 79 8.98 5.98 -12.77
N ARG A 80 9.74 4.87 -12.81
CA ARG A 80 10.53 4.49 -13.99
C ARG A 80 9.66 4.05 -15.16
N ASP A 81 8.74 3.13 -14.90
CA ASP A 81 7.94 2.46 -15.93
C ASP A 81 6.53 3.09 -16.07
N LYS A 82 6.34 4.31 -15.56
CA LYS A 82 5.07 5.07 -15.59
C LYS A 82 4.42 5.13 -16.98
N LYS A 83 5.22 5.22 -18.04
CA LYS A 83 4.74 5.28 -19.44
C LYS A 83 4.30 3.94 -20.01
N LEU A 84 4.82 2.84 -19.44
CA LEU A 84 4.46 1.48 -19.83
C LEU A 84 3.24 0.99 -19.05
N ASN A 85 2.99 1.59 -17.89
CA ASN A 85 1.84 1.29 -17.07
C ASN A 85 0.63 2.09 -17.55
N HIS A 86 -0.50 1.41 -17.72
CA HIS A 86 -1.76 2.03 -18.16
C HIS A 86 -2.45 2.81 -17.03
N SER A 87 -1.70 3.53 -16.18
CA SER A 87 -2.31 4.46 -15.24
C SER A 87 -2.84 5.66 -16.02
N LEU A 88 -4.17 5.78 -16.05
CA LEU A 88 -4.85 6.93 -16.64
C LEU A 88 -5.03 7.99 -15.57
N ASP A 89 -4.59 9.20 -15.86
CA ASP A 89 -5.08 10.35 -15.13
C ASP A 89 -6.53 10.58 -15.53
N LEU A 90 -7.45 10.53 -14.56
CA LEU A 90 -8.87 10.68 -14.82
C LEU A 90 -9.20 12.11 -15.26
N ASP A 91 -8.37 13.08 -14.87
CA ASP A 91 -8.51 14.48 -15.27
C ASP A 91 -8.14 14.69 -16.74
N ASP A 92 -7.28 13.83 -17.32
CA ASP A 92 -6.91 13.84 -18.74
C ASP A 92 -7.95 13.17 -19.65
N LEU A 93 -8.97 12.50 -19.09
CA LEU A 93 -10.03 11.90 -19.87
C LEU A 93 -10.94 12.97 -20.49
N ASN A 94 -11.53 12.67 -21.64
CA ASN A 94 -12.53 13.57 -22.22
C ASN A 94 -13.76 13.69 -21.32
N LYS A 95 -14.47 14.82 -21.42
CA LYS A 95 -15.62 15.12 -20.56
C LYS A 95 -16.71 14.04 -20.58
N VAL A 96 -16.94 13.42 -21.74
CA VAL A 96 -17.93 12.35 -21.89
C VAL A 96 -17.53 11.10 -21.09
N ALA A 97 -16.24 10.75 -21.06
CA ALA A 97 -15.71 9.64 -20.28
C ALA A 97 -15.76 9.93 -18.78
N GLN A 98 -15.38 11.14 -18.35
CA GLN A 98 -15.49 11.58 -16.95
C GLN A 98 -16.95 11.54 -16.47
N ASP A 99 -17.88 12.05 -17.26
CA ASP A 99 -19.31 12.09 -16.89
C ASP A 99 -19.94 10.68 -16.86
N ARG A 100 -19.43 9.73 -17.65
CA ARG A 100 -19.82 8.32 -17.56
C ARG A 100 -19.29 7.67 -16.29
N LEU A 101 -18.02 7.93 -15.95
CA LEU A 101 -17.39 7.39 -14.75
C LEU A 101 -18.06 7.89 -13.47
N ALA A 102 -18.41 9.17 -13.41
CA ALA A 102 -19.09 9.77 -12.25
C ALA A 102 -20.53 9.25 -12.02
N ARG A 103 -21.09 8.49 -12.97
CA ARG A 103 -22.42 7.89 -12.88
C ARG A 103 -22.40 6.40 -12.57
N MET A 104 -21.22 5.77 -12.50
CA MET A 104 -21.04 4.40 -12.01
C MET A 104 -21.07 4.37 -10.48
#